data_AF-A0A348UXQ5-F1
#
_entry.id   AF-A0A348UXQ5-F1
#
_cell.length_a   1.000
_cell.length_b   1.000
_cell.length_c   1.000
_cell.angle_alpha   90.00
_cell.angle_beta   90.00
_cell.angle_gamma   90.00
#
_symmetry.space_group_name_H-M   'P 1'
#
loop_
_entity.id
_entity.type
_entity.pdbx_description
1 polymer ?
#
loop_
_entity_poly.entity_id
_entity_poly.type
_entity_poly.pdbx_seq_one_letter_code
_entity_poly.pdbx_strand_id
1 'polypeptide(L)'
;MTLKNVFHKPVDRPIEGVIKADDEASLRLEIEEYVLTKEVEKRLESFLDAYNNYQGANGVWVSGFFGSGKSHLLKMLALVLENRQIDGASTFDLFLPKCEGNEILRGDLKRAVGTPSKSILFNIDQKADVISKSQIDALLAVFVKVFDEMCGYYGKQGHIAQFERDLDSRGLYGQFKPAYESIAGRAWENGREQALLESKNIAKAYARVTGEDETQAIGILDKYRSQYRVSIEDFAEQVHAYIERQSPDFRLNFFVDEVG
;
A
#
# COMPACT_ATOMS: atom_id res chain seq x y z
N MET A 1 -33.49 -34.83 10.37
CA MET A 1 -32.61 -33.76 9.87
C MET A 1 -31.45 -33.61 10.84
N THR A 2 -30.22 -33.81 10.40
CA THR A 2 -29.02 -33.49 11.19
C THR A 2 -28.84 -31.98 11.23
N LEU A 3 -28.59 -31.41 12.42
CA LEU A 3 -28.44 -29.96 12.65
C LEU A 3 -27.43 -29.31 11.68
N LYS A 4 -26.40 -30.06 11.26
CA LYS A 4 -25.39 -29.64 10.28
C LYS A 4 -25.99 -29.17 8.95
N ASN A 5 -27.12 -29.73 8.51
CA ASN A 5 -27.71 -29.44 7.19
C ASN A 5 -28.55 -28.16 7.18
N VAL A 6 -28.71 -27.48 8.33
CA VAL A 6 -29.44 -26.21 8.45
C VAL A 6 -28.54 -25.02 8.08
N PHE A 7 -27.23 -25.17 8.23
CA PHE A 7 -26.28 -24.08 8.02
C PHE A 7 -25.85 -24.00 6.56
N HIS A 8 -25.76 -22.77 6.03
CA HIS A 8 -25.27 -22.51 4.68
C HIS A 8 -23.80 -22.92 4.50
N LYS A 9 -23.02 -22.96 5.59
CA LYS A 9 -21.61 -23.33 5.60
C LYS A 9 -21.31 -24.38 6.68
N PRO A 10 -20.25 -25.19 6.53
CA PRO A 10 -19.88 -26.21 7.52
C PRO A 10 -19.66 -25.61 8.91
N VAL A 11 -20.27 -26.20 9.95
CA VAL A 11 -20.21 -25.68 11.33
C VAL A 11 -18.89 -25.98 12.06
N ASP A 12 -18.16 -26.97 11.58
CA ASP A 12 -16.87 -27.43 12.10
C ASP A 12 -15.68 -26.72 11.45
N ARG A 13 -15.92 -25.73 10.59
CA ARG A 13 -14.86 -24.95 9.95
C ARG A 13 -14.15 -24.03 10.96
N PRO A 14 -12.82 -23.91 10.90
CA PRO A 14 -12.09 -22.96 11.72
C PRO A 14 -12.44 -21.52 11.29
N ILE A 15 -12.72 -20.66 12.27
CA ILE A 15 -12.97 -19.23 12.06
C ILE A 15 -11.94 -18.49 12.91
N GLU A 16 -11.10 -17.67 12.29
CA GLU A 16 -10.21 -16.78 13.04
C GLU A 16 -11.04 -15.66 13.68
N GLY A 17 -10.94 -15.51 15.00
CA GLY A 17 -11.66 -14.48 15.75
C GLY A 17 -11.09 -13.07 15.58
N VAL A 18 -9.91 -12.94 14.96
CA VAL A 18 -9.20 -11.67 14.75
C VAL A 18 -8.63 -11.66 13.34
N ILE A 19 -8.83 -10.55 12.63
CA ILE A 19 -8.29 -10.34 11.29
C ILE A 19 -6.80 -10.00 11.42
N LYS A 20 -5.93 -10.81 10.81
CA LYS A 20 -4.50 -10.49 10.67
C LYS A 20 -4.28 -9.82 9.30
N ALA A 21 -3.52 -8.73 9.27
CA ALA A 21 -3.26 -8.00 8.01
C ALA A 21 -2.33 -8.77 7.05
N ASP A 22 -1.50 -9.66 7.58
CA ASP A 22 -0.31 -10.19 6.86
C ASP A 22 -0.43 -11.65 6.41
N ASP A 23 -1.56 -12.33 6.69
CA ASP A 23 -1.72 -13.76 6.42
C ASP A 23 -2.50 -14.00 5.11
N GLU A 24 -1.76 -14.13 4.00
CA GLU A 24 -2.35 -14.35 2.67
C GLU A 24 -3.13 -15.67 2.56
N ALA A 25 -2.76 -16.69 3.33
CA ALA A 25 -3.42 -18.01 3.29
C ALA A 25 -4.84 -17.98 3.89
N SER A 26 -5.15 -16.97 4.72
CA SER A 26 -6.49 -16.77 5.28
C SER A 26 -7.33 -15.76 4.52
N LEU A 27 -6.74 -14.94 3.63
CA LEU A 27 -7.45 -13.87 2.92
C LEU A 27 -8.60 -14.38 2.06
N ARG A 28 -8.42 -15.52 1.38
CA ARG A 28 -9.50 -16.13 0.59
C ARG A 28 -10.71 -16.45 1.47
N LEU A 29 -10.47 -17.16 2.56
CA LEU A 29 -11.51 -17.53 3.51
C LEU A 29 -12.16 -16.28 4.11
N GLU A 30 -11.38 -15.27 4.47
CA GLU A 30 -11.88 -14.01 5.01
C GLU A 30 -12.84 -13.30 4.05
N ILE A 31 -12.47 -13.17 2.77
CA ILE A 31 -13.36 -12.64 1.74
C ILE A 31 -14.59 -13.54 1.65
N GLU A 32 -14.45 -14.85 1.49
CA GLU A 32 -15.59 -15.77 1.35
C GLU A 32 -16.55 -15.72 2.57
N GLU A 33 -16.04 -15.48 3.77
CA GLU A 33 -16.80 -15.34 5.03
C GLU A 33 -17.37 -13.94 5.26
N TYR A 34 -16.88 -12.90 4.59
CA TYR A 34 -17.40 -11.54 4.74
C TYR A 34 -18.91 -11.48 4.44
N VAL A 35 -19.67 -10.87 5.35
CA VAL A 35 -21.12 -10.68 5.18
C VAL A 35 -21.38 -9.22 4.84
N LEU A 36 -21.83 -8.98 3.61
CA LEU A 36 -22.29 -7.67 3.19
C LEU A 36 -23.70 -7.44 3.74
N THR A 37 -23.82 -6.56 4.72
CA THR A 37 -25.14 -6.19 5.28
C THR A 37 -25.81 -5.13 4.41
N LYS A 38 -27.13 -5.04 4.47
CA LYS A 38 -27.91 -4.05 3.68
C LYS A 38 -27.48 -2.59 3.92
N GLU A 39 -27.07 -2.25 5.14
CA GLU A 39 -26.58 -0.88 5.42
C GLU A 39 -25.22 -0.65 4.75
N VAL A 40 -24.30 -1.60 4.84
CA VAL A 40 -22.99 -1.49 4.17
C VAL A 40 -23.17 -1.45 2.65
N GLU A 41 -24.06 -2.27 2.11
CA GLU A 41 -24.43 -2.32 0.70
C GLU A 41 -24.85 -0.94 0.19
N LYS A 42 -25.80 -0.28 0.88
CA LYS A 42 -26.27 1.06 0.52
C LYS A 42 -25.17 2.13 0.59
N ARG A 43 -24.28 2.05 1.58
CA ARG A 43 -23.12 2.98 1.68
C ARG A 43 -22.11 2.71 0.58
N LEU A 44 -21.93 1.46 0.21
CA LEU A 44 -21.02 1.05 -0.85
C LEU A 44 -21.48 1.56 -2.21
N GLU A 45 -22.79 1.57 -2.49
CA GLU A 45 -23.34 2.22 -3.70
C GLU A 45 -22.97 3.71 -3.75
N SER A 46 -23.19 4.44 -2.66
CA SER A 46 -22.85 5.88 -2.60
C SER A 46 -21.36 6.13 -2.78
N PHE A 47 -20.53 5.25 -2.19
CA PHE A 47 -19.08 5.28 -2.36
C PHE A 47 -18.68 5.02 -3.82
N LEU A 48 -19.20 3.95 -4.43
CA LEU A 48 -18.83 3.55 -5.79
C LEU A 48 -19.31 4.55 -6.84
N ASP A 49 -20.46 5.19 -6.63
CA ASP A 49 -20.91 6.28 -7.49
C ASP A 49 -19.90 7.44 -7.47
N ALA A 50 -19.50 7.90 -6.28
CA ALA A 50 -18.49 8.95 -6.13
C ALA A 50 -17.10 8.52 -6.63
N TYR A 51 -16.72 7.26 -6.42
CA TYR A 51 -15.44 6.70 -6.86
C TYR A 51 -15.35 6.57 -8.39
N ASN A 52 -16.46 6.20 -9.04
CA ASN A 52 -16.52 6.08 -10.48
C ASN A 52 -16.71 7.43 -11.18
N ASN A 53 -17.40 8.37 -10.53
CA ASN A 53 -17.76 9.67 -11.07
C ASN A 53 -17.09 10.79 -10.27
N TYR A 54 -15.78 10.99 -10.44
CA TYR A 54 -15.01 11.98 -9.69
C TYR A 54 -15.50 13.42 -9.93
N GLN A 55 -15.82 14.14 -8.85
CA GLN A 55 -16.29 15.54 -8.87
C GLN A 55 -15.44 16.48 -8.02
N GLY A 56 -14.14 16.20 -7.86
CA GLY A 56 -13.22 17.09 -7.13
C GLY A 56 -12.99 16.75 -5.66
N ALA A 57 -13.66 15.73 -5.11
CA ALA A 57 -13.39 15.20 -3.77
C ALA A 57 -12.55 13.91 -3.85
N ASN A 58 -11.41 13.88 -3.14
CA ASN A 58 -10.42 12.80 -3.21
C ASN A 58 -10.29 11.99 -1.90
N GLY A 59 -11.27 12.07 -1.00
CA GLY A 59 -11.24 11.39 0.29
C GLY A 59 -12.62 10.97 0.78
N VAL A 60 -12.65 9.88 1.57
CA VAL A 60 -13.87 9.33 2.16
C VAL A 60 -13.59 9.03 3.64
N TRP A 61 -14.50 9.46 4.52
CA TRP A 61 -14.42 9.18 5.95
C TRP A 61 -15.39 8.07 6.34
N VAL A 62 -14.87 6.97 6.88
CA VAL A 62 -15.69 5.82 7.34
C VAL A 62 -15.87 5.91 8.85
N SER A 63 -17.06 6.27 9.31
CA SER A 63 -17.39 6.38 10.74
C SER A 63 -18.32 5.27 11.22
N GLY A 64 -18.22 4.93 12.51
CA GLY A 64 -19.01 3.86 13.13
C GLY A 64 -18.45 3.42 14.48
N PHE A 65 -19.25 2.74 15.28
CA PHE A 65 -18.88 2.29 16.62
C PHE A 65 -17.80 1.20 16.61
N PHE A 66 -17.16 0.97 17.76
CA PHE A 66 -16.23 -0.15 17.91
C PHE A 66 -16.95 -1.49 17.62
N GLY A 67 -16.27 -2.39 16.92
CA GLY A 67 -16.85 -3.68 16.50
C GLY A 67 -17.85 -3.61 15.34
N SER A 68 -18.09 -2.43 14.72
CA SER A 68 -19.00 -2.31 13.57
C SER A 68 -18.43 -2.80 12.23
N GLY A 69 -17.19 -3.30 12.22
CA GLY A 69 -16.54 -3.85 11.02
C GLY A 69 -15.88 -2.83 10.08
N LYS A 70 -15.54 -1.62 10.54
CA LYS A 70 -14.90 -0.56 9.71
C LYS A 70 -13.58 -1.01 9.07
N SER A 71 -12.65 -1.50 9.89
CA SER A 71 -11.35 -2.02 9.46
C SER A 71 -11.50 -3.19 8.49
N HIS A 72 -12.47 -4.07 8.74
CA HIS A 72 -12.78 -5.19 7.85
C HIS A 72 -13.31 -4.69 6.49
N LEU A 73 -14.22 -3.71 6.49
CA LEU A 73 -14.69 -3.08 5.26
C LEU A 73 -13.55 -2.41 4.48
N LEU A 74 -12.68 -1.64 5.16
CA LEU A 74 -11.49 -1.03 4.54
C LEU A 74 -10.59 -2.09 3.90
N LYS A 75 -10.32 -3.19 4.60
CA LYS A 75 -9.53 -4.31 4.06
C LYS A 75 -10.19 -4.96 2.85
N MET A 76 -11.51 -5.22 2.90
CA MET A 76 -12.25 -5.77 1.76
C MET A 76 -12.18 -4.83 0.55
N LEU A 77 -12.38 -3.52 0.74
CA LEU A 77 -12.30 -2.54 -0.35
C LEU A 77 -10.90 -2.45 -0.93
N ALA A 78 -9.86 -2.45 -0.09
CA ALA A 78 -8.47 -2.45 -0.55
C ALA A 78 -8.17 -3.64 -1.46
N LEU A 79 -8.60 -4.84 -1.07
CA LEU A 79 -8.40 -6.07 -1.83
C LEU A 79 -9.23 -6.11 -3.12
N VAL A 80 -10.51 -5.72 -3.05
CA VAL A 80 -11.45 -5.81 -4.17
C VAL A 80 -11.15 -4.75 -5.23
N LEU A 81 -10.89 -3.50 -4.84
CA LEU A 81 -10.63 -2.43 -5.81
C LEU A 81 -9.31 -2.61 -6.57
N GLU A 82 -8.27 -3.17 -5.93
CA GLU A 82 -7.03 -3.59 -6.61
C GLU A 82 -7.23 -4.85 -7.46
N ASN A 83 -8.35 -5.56 -7.28
CA ASN A 83 -8.66 -6.83 -7.94
C ASN A 83 -7.55 -7.88 -7.85
N ARG A 84 -6.94 -7.97 -6.67
CA ARG A 84 -5.81 -8.86 -6.39
C ARG A 84 -6.16 -10.32 -6.70
N GLN A 85 -5.17 -11.08 -7.15
CA GLN A 85 -5.31 -12.54 -7.30
C GLN A 85 -5.02 -13.24 -5.97
N ILE A 86 -5.93 -14.11 -5.54
CA ILE A 86 -5.80 -14.94 -4.33
C ILE A 86 -6.19 -16.38 -4.70
N ASP A 87 -5.25 -17.31 -4.55
CA ASP A 87 -5.42 -18.73 -4.89
C ASP A 87 -6.02 -18.96 -6.29
N GLY A 88 -5.58 -18.17 -7.27
CA GLY A 88 -6.03 -18.27 -8.67
C GLY A 88 -7.43 -17.71 -8.96
N ALA A 89 -8.07 -17.04 -8.00
CA ALA A 89 -9.30 -16.28 -8.21
C ALA A 89 -9.08 -14.78 -7.98
N SER A 90 -9.82 -13.95 -8.71
CA SER A 90 -9.80 -12.50 -8.48
C SER A 90 -10.61 -12.16 -7.23
N THR A 91 -10.18 -11.17 -6.45
CA THR A 91 -10.93 -10.69 -5.27
C THR A 91 -12.30 -10.16 -5.65
N PHE A 92 -12.45 -9.59 -6.85
CA PHE A 92 -13.76 -9.23 -7.40
C PHE A 92 -14.68 -10.45 -7.53
N ASP A 93 -14.23 -11.54 -8.15
CA ASP A 93 -15.05 -12.74 -8.33
C ASP A 93 -15.43 -13.39 -6.99
N LEU A 94 -14.53 -13.33 -6.00
CA LEU A 94 -14.80 -13.83 -4.65
C LEU A 94 -15.81 -12.95 -3.89
N PHE A 95 -15.83 -11.64 -4.16
CA PHE A 95 -16.72 -10.70 -3.49
C PHE A 95 -18.09 -10.60 -4.17
N LEU A 96 -18.16 -10.81 -5.48
CA LEU A 96 -19.36 -10.63 -6.30
C LEU A 96 -20.62 -11.40 -5.83
N PRO A 97 -20.54 -12.64 -5.30
CA PRO A 97 -21.70 -13.34 -4.73
C PRO A 97 -22.34 -12.61 -3.55
N LYS A 98 -21.63 -11.71 -2.88
CA LYS A 98 -22.16 -10.94 -1.74
C LYS A 98 -23.08 -9.80 -2.17
N CYS A 99 -23.02 -9.43 -3.44
CA CYS A 99 -23.89 -8.42 -4.06
C CYS A 99 -25.10 -9.07 -4.76
N GLU A 100 -25.43 -10.33 -4.44
CA GLU A 100 -26.59 -11.02 -5.00
C GLU A 100 -27.89 -10.25 -4.74
N GLY A 101 -28.69 -10.07 -5.80
CA GLY A 101 -29.95 -9.34 -5.74
C GLY A 101 -29.83 -7.82 -5.93
N ASN A 102 -28.61 -7.28 -6.08
CA ASN A 102 -28.37 -5.87 -6.36
C ASN A 102 -27.50 -5.65 -7.61
N GLU A 103 -28.15 -5.56 -8.78
CA GLU A 103 -27.47 -5.38 -10.06
C GLU A 103 -26.78 -4.02 -10.21
N ILE A 104 -27.25 -2.98 -9.51
CA ILE A 104 -26.63 -1.65 -9.53
C ILE A 104 -25.25 -1.75 -8.88
N LEU A 105 -25.21 -2.28 -7.65
CA LEU A 105 -23.96 -2.46 -6.92
C LEU A 105 -22.96 -3.33 -7.70
N ARG A 106 -23.43 -4.43 -8.31
CA ARG A 106 -22.59 -5.30 -9.15
C ARG A 106 -21.99 -4.55 -10.33
N GLY A 107 -22.81 -3.75 -11.03
CA GLY A 107 -22.39 -2.94 -12.16
C GLY A 107 -21.35 -1.88 -11.77
N ASP A 108 -21.61 -1.16 -10.69
CA ASP A 108 -20.71 -0.11 -10.19
C ASP A 108 -19.38 -0.67 -9.67
N LEU A 109 -19.42 -1.81 -8.99
CA LEU A 109 -18.21 -2.48 -8.52
C LEU A 109 -17.38 -2.99 -9.71
N LYS A 110 -18.03 -3.59 -10.71
CA LYS A 110 -17.37 -4.04 -11.94
C LYS A 110 -16.72 -2.88 -12.68
N ARG A 111 -17.38 -1.72 -12.75
CA ARG A 111 -16.83 -0.50 -13.36
C ARG A 111 -15.61 0.01 -12.59
N ALA A 112 -15.68 0.03 -11.26
CA ALA A 112 -14.56 0.45 -10.42
C ALA A 112 -13.33 -0.46 -10.59
N VAL A 113 -13.55 -1.78 -10.54
CA VAL A 113 -12.53 -2.82 -10.72
C VAL A 113 -11.96 -2.85 -12.15
N GLY A 114 -12.74 -2.43 -13.14
CA GLY A 114 -12.27 -2.34 -14.53
C GLY A 114 -11.18 -1.29 -14.74
N THR A 115 -11.01 -0.36 -13.80
CA THR A 115 -9.93 0.63 -13.83
C THR A 115 -8.72 0.08 -13.05
N PRO A 116 -7.52 -0.04 -13.65
CA PRO A 116 -6.33 -0.50 -12.95
C PRO A 116 -6.08 0.34 -11.70
N SER A 117 -5.92 -0.32 -10.55
CA SER A 117 -5.64 0.38 -9.31
C SER A 117 -4.67 -0.36 -8.40
N LYS A 118 -4.08 0.38 -7.47
CA LYS A 118 -3.25 -0.15 -6.39
C LYS A 118 -3.78 0.36 -5.06
N SER A 119 -3.83 -0.51 -4.07
CA SER A 119 -4.31 -0.19 -2.73
C SER A 119 -3.17 -0.25 -1.72
N ILE A 120 -3.01 0.82 -0.94
CA ILE A 120 -2.11 0.86 0.22
C ILE A 120 -2.98 0.84 1.47
N LEU A 121 -3.05 -0.31 2.12
CA LEU A 121 -3.75 -0.48 3.40
C LEU A 121 -2.73 -0.39 4.54
N PHE A 122 -2.95 0.52 5.48
CA PHE A 122 -2.10 0.65 6.64
C PHE A 122 -2.85 1.21 7.84
N ASN A 123 -2.29 0.94 9.01
CA ASN A 123 -2.77 1.49 10.26
C ASN A 123 -1.82 2.61 10.73
N ILE A 124 -2.38 3.74 11.14
CA ILE A 124 -1.59 4.92 11.56
C ILE A 124 -0.79 4.60 12.84
N ASP A 125 -1.43 4.03 13.87
CA ASP A 125 -0.82 3.80 15.18
C ASP A 125 0.31 2.77 15.15
N GLN A 126 0.21 1.76 14.29
CA GLN A 126 1.23 0.73 14.16
C GLN A 126 2.47 1.19 13.37
N LYS A 127 2.30 2.17 12.48
CA LYS A 127 3.38 2.63 11.59
C LYS A 127 4.07 3.90 12.08
N ALA A 128 3.50 4.58 13.08
CA ALA A 128 4.05 5.77 13.70
C ALA A 128 5.25 5.43 14.59
N ASP A 129 6.45 5.36 14.00
CA ASP A 129 7.71 5.22 14.74
C ASP A 129 8.13 6.52 15.46
N VAL A 130 7.46 7.64 15.17
CA VAL A 130 7.99 8.98 15.46
C VAL A 130 7.17 9.69 16.54
N ILE A 131 7.83 9.95 17.66
CA ILE A 131 7.46 10.98 18.65
C ILE A 131 7.68 12.35 17.99
N SER A 132 6.76 12.77 17.11
CA SER A 132 6.79 14.08 16.46
C SER A 132 6.35 15.19 17.42
N LYS A 133 6.86 16.41 17.21
CA LYS A 133 6.43 17.62 17.94
C LYS A 133 5.05 18.12 17.50
N SER A 134 4.55 17.69 16.32
CA SER A 134 3.21 18.01 15.78
C SER A 134 2.54 16.77 15.18
N GLN A 135 1.22 16.63 15.34
CA GLN A 135 0.47 15.48 14.83
C GLN A 135 0.46 15.40 13.28
N ILE A 136 0.54 16.54 12.59
CA ILE A 136 0.50 16.62 11.13
C ILE A 136 1.78 16.02 10.51
N ASP A 137 2.95 16.38 11.05
CA ASP A 137 4.23 15.86 10.54
C ASP A 137 4.35 14.35 10.76
N ALA A 138 3.79 13.84 11.86
CA ALA A 138 3.74 12.41 12.15
C ALA A 138 2.90 11.66 11.11
N LEU A 139 1.72 12.20 10.79
CA LEU A 139 0.82 11.60 9.81
C LEU A 139 1.47 11.58 8.43
N LEU A 140 2.01 12.72 7.97
CA LEU A 140 2.71 12.80 6.68
C LEU A 140 3.85 11.78 6.59
N ALA A 141 4.66 11.65 7.65
CA ALA A 141 5.76 10.69 7.69
C ALA A 141 5.30 9.24 7.51
N VAL A 142 4.15 8.87 8.08
CA VAL A 142 3.56 7.52 7.89
C VAL A 142 3.13 7.32 6.44
N PHE A 143 2.45 8.29 5.82
CA PHE A 143 2.04 8.22 4.41
C PHE A 143 3.25 8.08 3.46
N VAL A 144 4.29 8.89 3.67
CA VAL A 144 5.54 8.81 2.89
C VAL A 144 6.17 7.43 3.05
N LYS A 145 6.29 6.94 4.29
CA LYS A 145 6.87 5.63 4.59
C LYS A 145 6.14 4.48 3.89
N VAL A 146 4.81 4.41 3.99
CA VAL A 146 4.04 3.30 3.37
C VAL A 146 4.04 3.40 1.84
N PHE A 147 4.09 4.62 1.30
CA PHE A 147 4.24 4.83 -0.13
C PHE A 147 5.62 4.42 -0.65
N ASP A 148 6.69 4.76 0.08
CA ASP A 148 8.05 4.32 -0.18
C ASP A 148 8.14 2.78 -0.17
N GLU A 149 7.60 2.15 0.88
CA GLU A 149 7.56 0.69 1.02
C GLU A 149 6.82 0.04 -0.16
N MET A 150 5.67 0.59 -0.56
CA MET A 150 4.90 0.11 -1.72
C MET A 150 5.71 0.21 -3.03
N CYS A 151 6.47 1.28 -3.21
CA CYS A 151 7.36 1.47 -4.36
C CYS A 151 8.61 0.56 -4.32
N GLY A 152 8.83 -0.20 -3.24
CA GLY A 152 10.02 -1.04 -3.05
C GLY A 152 11.24 -0.30 -2.49
N TYR A 153 11.05 0.93 -2.00
CA TYR A 153 12.07 1.75 -1.37
C TYR A 153 12.15 1.52 0.14
N TYR A 154 13.17 2.09 0.77
CA TYR A 154 13.45 1.93 2.19
C TYR A 154 12.67 2.92 3.06
N GLY A 155 11.41 2.61 3.35
CA GLY A 155 10.51 3.50 4.10
C GLY A 155 10.92 3.82 5.54
N LYS A 156 11.84 3.06 6.16
CA LYS A 156 12.34 3.38 7.51
C LYS A 156 13.18 4.66 7.55
N GLN A 157 13.80 5.04 6.42
CA GLN A 157 14.63 6.24 6.33
C GLN A 157 14.35 6.96 5.01
N GLY A 158 13.48 7.99 5.05
CA GLY A 158 13.02 8.67 3.84
C GLY A 158 14.12 9.29 2.96
N HIS A 159 15.26 9.70 3.53
CA HIS A 159 16.40 10.18 2.73
C HIS A 159 17.05 9.08 1.87
N ILE A 160 17.03 7.83 2.33
CA ILE A 160 17.47 6.67 1.54
C ILE A 160 16.43 6.35 0.48
N ALA A 161 15.14 6.38 0.82
CA ALA A 161 14.08 6.18 -0.16
C ALA A 161 14.11 7.25 -1.27
N GLN A 162 14.41 8.51 -0.94
CA GLN A 162 14.62 9.56 -1.93
C GLN A 162 15.82 9.29 -2.84
N PHE A 163 16.93 8.81 -2.28
CA PHE A 163 18.09 8.38 -3.07
C PHE A 163 17.74 7.25 -4.05
N GLU A 164 17.01 6.23 -3.58
CA GLU A 164 16.55 5.11 -4.41
C GLU A 164 15.59 5.59 -5.51
N ARG A 165 14.64 6.47 -5.16
CA ARG A 165 13.70 7.10 -6.11
C ARG A 165 14.40 7.91 -7.18
N ASP A 166 15.41 8.69 -6.81
CA ASP A 166 16.17 9.50 -7.76
C ASP A 166 16.95 8.61 -8.73
N LEU A 167 17.58 7.54 -8.24
CA LEU A 167 18.24 6.55 -9.10
C LEU A 167 17.23 5.84 -10.02
N ASP A 168 16.05 5.51 -9.52
CA ASP A 168 15.02 4.81 -10.29
C ASP A 168 14.44 5.70 -11.39
N SER A 169 14.17 6.98 -11.07
CA SER A 169 13.73 7.97 -12.05
C SER A 169 14.72 8.17 -13.21
N ARG A 170 16.01 7.85 -13.00
CA ARG A 170 17.08 7.91 -13.98
C ARG A 170 17.36 6.57 -14.66
N GLY A 171 16.60 5.52 -14.34
CA GLY A 171 16.82 4.16 -14.86
C GLY A 171 18.10 3.48 -14.35
N LEU A 172 18.69 3.99 -13.27
CA LEU A 172 19.96 3.52 -12.72
C LEU A 172 19.78 2.57 -11.53
N TYR A 173 18.63 2.59 -10.86
CA TYR A 173 18.41 1.80 -9.65
C TYR A 173 18.57 0.28 -9.89
N GLY A 174 18.06 -0.22 -11.01
CA GLY A 174 18.22 -1.62 -11.41
C GLY A 174 19.68 -2.04 -11.63
N GLN A 175 20.56 -1.12 -12.04
CA GLN A 175 22.00 -1.36 -12.22
C GLN A 175 22.77 -1.15 -10.90
N PHE A 176 22.28 -0.25 -10.05
CA PHE A 176 22.89 0.06 -8.76
C PHE A 176 22.89 -1.14 -7.82
N LYS A 177 21.76 -1.86 -7.72
CA LYS A 177 21.63 -3.04 -6.85
C LYS A 177 22.71 -4.11 -7.10
N PRO A 178 22.89 -4.65 -8.33
CA PRO A 178 23.93 -5.64 -8.60
C PRO A 178 25.35 -5.05 -8.51
N ALA A 179 25.53 -3.77 -8.85
CA ALA A 179 26.83 -3.10 -8.68
C ALA A 179 27.23 -3.06 -7.20
N TYR A 180 26.31 -2.66 -6.32
CA TYR A 180 26.51 -2.65 -4.88
C TYR A 180 26.79 -4.05 -4.35
N GLU A 181 26.00 -5.05 -4.75
CA GLU A 181 26.20 -6.44 -4.31
C GLU A 181 27.56 -7.00 -4.71
N SER A 182 28.04 -6.69 -5.92
CA SER A 182 29.37 -7.11 -6.38
C SER A 182 30.53 -6.50 -5.57
N ILE A 183 30.30 -5.36 -4.92
CA ILE A 183 31.33 -4.61 -4.16
C ILE A 183 31.24 -4.96 -2.66
N ALA A 184 30.03 -4.99 -2.11
CA ALA A 184 29.78 -5.20 -0.69
C ALA A 184 29.62 -6.67 -0.30
N GLY A 185 29.38 -7.56 -1.27
CA GLY A 185 29.11 -8.98 -1.03
C GLY A 185 27.76 -9.25 -0.36
N ARG A 186 26.81 -8.31 -0.45
CA ARG A 186 25.44 -8.41 0.09
C ARG A 186 24.45 -7.63 -0.76
N ALA A 187 23.20 -8.08 -0.77
CA ALA A 187 22.11 -7.37 -1.44
C ALA A 187 21.93 -5.95 -0.91
N TRP A 188 21.55 -5.02 -1.78
CA TRP A 188 21.30 -3.62 -1.42
C TRP A 188 20.19 -3.48 -0.37
N GLU A 189 19.17 -4.32 -0.45
CA GLU A 189 18.04 -4.36 0.48
C GLU A 189 18.49 -4.56 1.93
N ASN A 190 19.59 -5.29 2.15
CA ASN A 190 20.22 -5.48 3.46
C ASN A 190 21.28 -4.40 3.75
N GLY A 191 22.01 -3.95 2.73
CA GLY A 191 23.03 -2.92 2.84
C GLY A 191 22.49 -1.57 3.32
N ARG A 192 21.33 -1.17 2.79
CA ARG A 192 20.66 0.09 3.12
C ARG A 192 20.23 0.20 4.59
N GLU A 193 20.06 -0.92 5.29
CA GLU A 193 19.78 -0.92 6.74
C GLU A 193 20.98 -0.44 7.57
N GLN A 194 22.19 -0.66 7.06
CA GLN A 194 23.46 -0.31 7.70
C GLN A 194 24.22 0.75 6.88
N ALA A 195 23.48 1.69 6.28
CA ALA A 195 24.02 2.69 5.34
C ALA A 195 25.28 3.41 5.85
N LEU A 196 25.38 3.70 7.15
CA LEU A 196 26.56 4.32 7.77
C LEU A 196 27.83 3.46 7.71
N LEU A 197 27.71 2.14 7.83
CA LEU A 197 28.83 1.21 7.73
C LEU A 197 29.20 0.95 6.26
N GLU A 198 28.21 1.07 5.38
CA GLU A 198 28.31 0.77 3.96
C GLU A 198 28.64 1.99 3.09
N SER A 199 28.85 3.17 3.68
CA SER A 199 29.04 4.45 2.96
C SER A 199 30.07 4.38 1.83
N LYS A 200 31.20 3.67 2.04
CA LYS A 200 32.24 3.48 1.01
C LYS A 200 31.75 2.61 -0.15
N ASN A 201 31.05 1.52 0.15
CA ASN A 201 30.53 0.60 -0.86
C ASN A 201 29.41 1.26 -1.67
N ILE A 202 28.57 2.05 -1.02
CA ILE A 202 27.50 2.85 -1.64
C ILE A 202 28.09 3.88 -2.60
N ALA A 203 29.11 4.63 -2.17
CA ALA A 203 29.79 5.61 -3.01
C ALA A 203 30.41 4.96 -4.27
N LYS A 204 31.08 3.81 -4.12
CA LYS A 204 31.64 3.05 -5.24
C LYS A 204 30.57 2.54 -6.20
N ALA A 205 29.48 2.00 -5.67
CA ALA A 205 28.37 1.51 -6.48
C ALA A 205 27.70 2.65 -7.25
N TYR A 206 27.47 3.79 -6.59
CA TYR A 206 26.90 4.99 -7.19
C TYR A 206 27.79 5.52 -8.31
N ALA A 207 29.08 5.76 -8.04
CA ALA A 207 30.06 6.23 -9.03
C ALA A 207 30.13 5.31 -10.25
N ARG A 208 30.08 3.98 -10.04
CA ARG A 208 30.09 3.00 -11.12
C ARG A 208 28.87 3.10 -12.05
N VAL A 209 27.69 3.38 -11.52
CA VAL A 209 26.45 3.44 -12.33
C VAL A 209 26.18 4.82 -12.91
N THR A 210 26.64 5.89 -12.26
CA THR A 210 26.47 7.27 -12.77
C THR A 210 27.62 7.71 -13.67
N GLY A 211 28.78 7.04 -13.59
CA GLY A 211 30.02 7.49 -14.25
C GLY A 211 30.68 8.69 -13.57
N GLU A 212 30.21 9.06 -12.36
CA GLU A 212 30.84 10.11 -11.55
C GLU A 212 32.12 9.62 -10.87
N ASP A 213 32.93 10.55 -10.39
CA ASP A 213 34.14 10.23 -9.64
C ASP A 213 33.80 9.68 -8.24
N GLU A 214 34.46 8.58 -7.84
CA GLU A 214 34.25 7.94 -6.53
C GLU A 214 34.41 8.93 -5.37
N THR A 215 35.37 9.85 -5.46
CA THR A 215 35.62 10.84 -4.41
C THR A 215 34.49 11.85 -4.26
N GLN A 216 33.75 12.14 -5.33
CA GLN A 216 32.59 13.02 -5.31
C GLN A 216 31.33 12.32 -4.77
N ALA A 217 31.26 11.01 -4.95
CA ALA A 217 30.19 10.14 -4.47
C ALA A 217 30.30 9.78 -2.97
N ILE A 218 31.46 9.97 -2.35
CA ILE A 218 31.63 9.75 -0.91
C ILE A 218 30.68 10.67 -0.13
N GLY A 219 29.93 10.08 0.80
CA GLY A 219 28.96 10.81 1.63
C GLY A 219 27.70 11.23 0.87
N ILE A 220 27.38 10.62 -0.28
CA ILE A 220 26.15 10.93 -1.03
C ILE A 220 24.90 10.81 -0.15
N LEU A 221 24.78 9.74 0.64
CA LEU A 221 23.65 9.57 1.56
C LEU A 221 23.62 10.61 2.69
N ASP A 222 24.78 11.10 3.14
CA ASP A 222 24.84 12.18 4.12
C ASP A 222 24.30 13.50 3.53
N LYS A 223 24.58 13.76 2.24
CA LYS A 223 24.00 14.91 1.52
C LYS A 223 22.48 14.77 1.45
N TYR A 224 21.97 13.61 1.02
CA TYR A 224 20.53 13.32 1.02
C TYR A 224 19.93 13.52 2.41
N ARG A 225 20.55 12.96 3.45
CA ARG A 225 20.09 13.12 4.84
C ARG A 225 20.01 14.57 5.30
N SER A 226 21.00 15.40 4.94
CA SER A 226 21.05 16.81 5.34
C SER A 226 20.04 17.69 4.60
N GLN A 227 19.70 17.33 3.35
CA GLN A 227 18.80 18.08 2.49
C GLN A 227 17.36 17.57 2.55
N TYR A 228 17.15 16.36 3.09
CA TYR A 228 15.85 15.72 3.12
C TYR A 228 14.85 16.52 3.94
N ARG A 229 13.81 16.99 3.24
CA ARG A 229 12.61 17.60 3.77
C ARG A 229 11.47 17.15 2.88
N VAL A 230 10.33 16.83 3.48
CA VAL A 230 9.12 16.47 2.73
C VAL A 230 7.98 17.27 3.30
N SER A 231 7.36 18.07 2.44
CA SER A 231 6.10 18.76 2.66
C SER A 231 4.92 17.94 2.12
N ILE A 232 3.69 18.41 2.37
CA ILE A 232 2.49 17.79 1.81
C ILE A 232 2.50 17.91 0.29
N GLU A 233 2.95 19.07 -0.22
CA GLU A 233 3.09 19.36 -1.64
C GLU A 233 4.11 18.41 -2.29
N ASP A 234 5.29 18.24 -1.69
CA ASP A 234 6.32 17.32 -2.19
C ASP A 234 5.78 15.88 -2.25
N PHE A 235 5.03 15.46 -1.23
CA PHE A 235 4.44 14.13 -1.21
C PHE A 235 3.36 13.95 -2.30
N ALA A 236 2.51 14.97 -2.50
CA ALA A 236 1.51 14.95 -3.57
C ALA A 236 2.16 14.86 -4.96
N GLU A 237 3.25 15.60 -5.19
CA GLU A 237 4.03 15.53 -6.42
C GLU A 237 4.67 14.15 -6.62
N GLN A 238 5.21 13.54 -5.57
CA GLN A 238 5.77 12.19 -5.63
C GLN A 238 4.71 11.14 -5.99
N VAL A 239 3.53 11.22 -5.39
CA VAL A 239 2.40 10.33 -5.69
C VAL A 239 1.93 10.55 -7.14
N HIS A 240 1.79 11.80 -7.57
CA HIS A 240 1.40 12.13 -8.94
C HIS A 240 2.41 11.59 -9.96
N ALA A 241 3.71 11.81 -9.73
CA ALA A 241 4.78 11.29 -10.59
C ALA A 241 4.81 9.76 -10.67
N TYR A 242 4.41 9.06 -9.61
CA TYR A 242 4.24 7.60 -9.64
C TYR A 242 3.04 7.18 -10.49
N ILE A 243 1.89 7.85 -10.32
CA ILE A 243 0.66 7.58 -11.08
C ILE A 243 0.88 7.80 -12.59
N GLU A 244 1.54 8.89 -12.98
CA GLU A 244 1.84 9.22 -14.39
C GLU A 244 2.73 8.18 -15.09
N ARG A 245 3.50 7.39 -14.33
CA ARG A 245 4.32 6.29 -14.88
C ARG A 245 3.54 4.98 -15.07
N GLN A 246 2.31 4.89 -14.56
CA GLN A 246 1.48 3.70 -14.68
C GLN A 246 0.66 3.72 -15.99
N SER A 247 -0.26 2.75 -16.13
CA SER A 247 -1.20 2.72 -17.26
C SER A 247 -2.15 3.93 -17.25
N PRO A 248 -2.71 4.32 -18.41
CA PRO A 248 -3.80 5.29 -18.46
C PRO A 248 -4.90 4.96 -17.46
N ASP A 249 -5.49 6.00 -16.87
CA ASP A 249 -6.57 5.93 -15.88
C ASP A 249 -6.22 5.20 -14.56
N PHE A 250 -4.94 4.88 -14.31
CA PHE A 250 -4.52 4.23 -13.08
C PHE A 250 -4.92 5.01 -11.82
N ARG A 251 -5.38 4.29 -10.81
CA ARG A 251 -5.76 4.86 -9.51
C ARG A 251 -4.87 4.34 -8.39
N LEU A 252 -4.41 5.22 -7.51
CA LEU A 252 -3.78 4.86 -6.25
C LEU A 252 -4.74 5.15 -5.10
N ASN A 253 -5.05 4.14 -4.30
CA ASN A 253 -5.97 4.25 -3.18
C ASN A 253 -5.21 4.09 -1.86
N PHE A 254 -5.38 5.03 -0.94
CA PHE A 254 -4.89 4.90 0.44
C PHE A 254 -6.06 4.51 1.35
N PHE A 255 -5.95 3.34 2.00
CA PHE A 255 -6.89 2.86 3.00
C PHE A 255 -6.24 2.98 4.37
N VAL A 256 -6.75 3.93 5.15
CA VAL A 256 -6.14 4.36 6.39
C VAL A 256 -7.03 3.94 7.54
N ASP A 257 -6.48 3.13 8.44
CA ASP A 257 -7.17 2.67 9.63
C ASP A 257 -6.53 3.27 10.89
N GLU A 258 -7.35 3.51 11.91
CA GLU A 258 -6.92 3.91 13.25
C GLU A 258 -7.15 2.71 14.17
N VAL A 259 -6.16 2.31 14.98
CA VAL A 259 -6.44 1.31 16.02
C VAL A 259 -7.31 2.01 17.06
N GLY A 260 -8.56 1.56 17.19
CA GLY A 260 -9.45 1.99 18.27
C GLY A 260 -9.02 1.50 19.65
#